data_AF-A0A1X7SM87-F1
#
_entry.id   AF-A0A1X7SM87-F1
#
_cell.length_a   1.000
_cell.length_b   1.000
_cell.length_c   1.000
_cell.angle_alpha   90.00
_cell.angle_beta   90.00
_cell.angle_gamma   90.00
#
_symmetry.space_group_name_H-M   'P 1'
#
loop_
_entity.id
_entity.type
_entity.pdbx_description
1 polymer ?
#
loop_
_entity_poly.entity_id
_entity_poly.type
_entity_poly.pdbx_seq_one_letter_code
_entity_poly.pdbx_strand_id
1 'polypeptide(L)'
;MDQETKRKLIQQQLVLLLHAHRCQQREREQQAHSGFRPCALPHCRTMKNVLNHMTECQAGRDCQFPHCASSRQIIYHWKNCNQQECPVCLPLKKKTTTLDQLKEKFQINPIPPNHVRAWHAEVSLDLRNRLIKKIVETIYPVPNPNSMHDSRVKSLFQFAVKVENMMFENASSR
;
A
#
# COMPACT_ATOMS: atom_id res chain seq x y z
N MET A 1 29.89 -13.12 6.76
CA MET A 1 28.80 -12.47 6.01
C MET A 1 28.78 -11.01 6.43
N ASP A 2 28.93 -10.09 5.48
CA ASP A 2 29.02 -8.66 5.76
C ASP A 2 27.68 -8.09 6.27
N GLN A 3 27.74 -7.11 7.18
CA GLN A 3 26.56 -6.49 7.80
C GLN A 3 25.68 -5.77 6.76
N GLU A 4 26.26 -5.26 5.68
CA GLU A 4 25.53 -4.62 4.60
C GLU A 4 24.74 -5.63 3.77
N THR A 5 25.31 -6.81 3.50
CA THR A 5 24.61 -7.90 2.79
C THR A 5 23.38 -8.35 3.56
N LYS A 6 23.49 -8.53 4.89
CA LYS A 6 22.37 -8.89 5.75
C LYS A 6 21.26 -7.83 5.74
N ARG A 7 21.61 -6.54 5.75
CA ARG A 7 20.63 -5.44 5.67
C ARG A 7 19.90 -5.43 4.33
N LYS A 8 20.62 -5.58 3.22
CA LYS A 8 20.03 -5.65 1.87
C LYS A 8 19.04 -6.79 1.73
N LEU A 9 19.37 -7.97 2.27
CA LEU A 9 18.46 -9.13 2.29
C LEU A 9 17.18 -8.87 3.08
N ILE A 10 17.28 -8.27 4.28
CA ILE A 10 16.11 -7.94 5.10
C ILE A 10 15.22 -6.91 4.38
N GLN A 11 15.81 -5.90 3.72
CA GLN A 11 15.07 -4.91 2.94
C GLN A 11 14.33 -5.55 1.76
N GLN A 12 15.01 -6.41 0.99
CA GLN A 12 14.40 -7.13 -0.13
C GLN A 12 13.24 -8.01 0.34
N GLN A 13 13.45 -8.75 1.44
CA GLN A 13 12.43 -9.58 2.05
C GLN A 13 11.22 -8.77 2.52
N LEU A 14 11.44 -7.62 3.16
CA LEU A 14 10.36 -6.73 3.59
C LEU A 14 9.57 -6.16 2.40
N VAL A 15 10.23 -5.74 1.33
CA VAL A 15 9.57 -5.29 0.09
C VAL A 15 8.69 -6.39 -0.49
N LEU A 16 9.20 -7.62 -0.55
CA LEU A 16 8.47 -8.77 -1.06
C LEU A 16 7.24 -9.09 -0.20
N LEU A 17 7.36 -9.03 1.12
CA LEU A 17 6.23 -9.22 2.05
C LEU A 17 5.15 -8.14 1.86
N LEU A 18 5.54 -6.86 1.75
CA LEU A 18 4.61 -5.75 1.50
C LEU A 18 3.92 -5.88 0.13
N HIS A 19 4.66 -6.33 -0.90
CA HIS A 19 4.10 -6.63 -2.21
C HIS A 19 3.10 -7.78 -2.14
N ALA A 20 3.46 -8.91 -1.54
CA ALA A 20 2.61 -10.09 -1.44
C ALA A 20 1.27 -9.76 -0.74
N HIS A 21 1.32 -8.98 0.34
CA HIS A 21 0.12 -8.50 1.05
C HIS A 21 -0.79 -7.67 0.14
N ARG A 22 -0.26 -6.65 -0.53
CA ARG A 22 -1.04 -5.81 -1.48
C ARG A 22 -1.55 -6.62 -2.68
N CYS A 23 -0.74 -7.53 -3.18
CA CYS A 23 -1.13 -8.40 -4.29
C CYS A 23 -2.30 -9.30 -3.90
N GLN A 24 -2.28 -9.86 -2.69
CA GLN A 24 -3.37 -10.69 -2.18
C GLN A 24 -4.66 -9.90 -1.94
N GLN A 25 -4.57 -8.64 -1.49
CA GLN A 25 -5.73 -7.74 -1.40
C GLN A 25 -6.36 -7.49 -2.78
N ARG A 26 -5.55 -7.13 -3.78
CA ARG A 26 -6.03 -6.94 -5.16
C ARG A 26 -6.68 -8.20 -5.74
N GLU A 27 -6.14 -9.37 -5.45
CA GLU A 27 -6.71 -10.63 -5.93
C GLU A 27 -8.09 -10.91 -5.30
N ARG A 28 -8.28 -10.62 -4.01
CA ARG A 28 -9.59 -10.73 -3.36
C ARG A 28 -10.61 -9.75 -3.91
N GLU A 29 -10.21 -8.52 -4.21
CA GLU A 29 -11.07 -7.52 -4.84
C GLU A 29 -11.45 -7.91 -6.28
N GLN A 30 -10.50 -8.46 -7.04
CA GLN A 30 -10.69 -8.86 -8.43
C GLN A 30 -11.37 -10.22 -8.61
N GLN A 31 -11.42 -11.08 -7.58
CA GLN A 31 -12.11 -12.38 -7.66
C GLN A 31 -13.61 -12.28 -7.95
N ALA A 32 -14.21 -11.09 -7.80
CA ALA A 32 -15.57 -10.81 -8.27
C ALA A 32 -15.69 -10.67 -9.80
N HIS A 33 -14.57 -10.56 -10.53
CA HIS A 33 -14.51 -10.31 -11.99
C HIS A 33 -13.56 -11.29 -12.69
N SER A 34 -13.94 -11.79 -13.86
CA SER A 34 -13.27 -12.86 -14.62
C SER A 34 -11.89 -12.51 -15.22
N GLY A 35 -11.25 -11.43 -14.78
CA GLY A 35 -9.99 -10.89 -15.31
C GLY A 35 -8.74 -11.17 -14.46
N PHE A 36 -8.68 -12.31 -13.74
CA PHE A 36 -7.54 -12.62 -12.87
C PHE A 36 -6.23 -12.75 -13.65
N ARG A 37 -5.31 -11.79 -13.48
CA ARG A 37 -3.93 -11.92 -13.95
C ARG A 37 -3.04 -12.37 -12.79
N PRO A 38 -2.43 -13.57 -12.84
CA PRO A 38 -1.51 -14.00 -11.81
C PRO A 38 -0.31 -13.07 -11.75
N CYS A 39 0.15 -12.77 -10.53
CA CYS A 39 1.35 -11.97 -10.35
C CYS A 39 2.59 -12.71 -10.89
N ALA A 40 3.30 -12.10 -11.83
CA ALA A 40 4.52 -12.65 -12.42
C ALA A 40 5.78 -12.46 -11.56
N LEU A 41 5.67 -11.79 -10.40
CA LEU A 41 6.83 -11.50 -9.55
C LEU A 41 7.31 -12.80 -8.87
N PRO A 42 8.59 -13.19 -9.03
CA PRO A 42 9.13 -14.40 -8.40
C PRO A 42 9.00 -14.31 -6.88
N HIS A 43 8.81 -15.46 -6.23
CA HIS A 43 8.61 -15.60 -4.77
C HIS A 43 7.36 -14.91 -4.18
N CYS A 44 6.56 -14.19 -4.99
CA CYS A 44 5.29 -13.60 -4.53
C CYS A 44 4.33 -14.68 -4.01
N ARG A 45 4.19 -15.80 -4.75
CA ARG A 45 3.36 -16.94 -4.31
C ARG A 45 3.85 -17.52 -2.98
N THR A 46 5.15 -17.71 -2.81
CA THR A 46 5.75 -18.21 -1.57
C THR A 46 5.42 -17.29 -0.39
N MET A 47 5.61 -15.98 -0.55
CA MET A 47 5.33 -15.03 0.53
C MET A 47 3.84 -14.86 0.82
N LYS A 48 2.95 -15.04 -0.17
CA LYS A 48 1.51 -15.14 0.10
C LYS A 48 1.17 -16.34 0.98
N ASN A 49 1.75 -17.51 0.70
CA ASN A 49 1.54 -18.70 1.52
C ASN A 49 2.04 -18.49 2.96
N VAL A 50 3.19 -17.83 3.13
CA VAL A 50 3.71 -17.44 4.45
C VAL A 50 2.75 -16.49 5.16
N LEU A 51 2.22 -15.47 4.46
CA LEU A 51 1.27 -14.52 5.04
C LEU A 51 -0.05 -15.19 5.46
N ASN A 52 -0.57 -16.12 4.64
CA ASN A 52 -1.76 -16.92 4.99
C ASN A 52 -1.49 -17.82 6.20
N HIS A 53 -0.35 -18.50 6.22
CA HIS A 53 0.03 -19.30 7.38
C HIS A 53 0.12 -18.44 8.65
N MET A 54 0.68 -17.23 8.56
CA MET A 54 0.84 -16.34 9.71
C MET A 54 -0.48 -15.87 10.34
N THR A 55 -1.60 -15.86 9.61
CA THR A 55 -2.91 -15.46 10.17
C THR A 55 -3.47 -16.51 11.13
N GLU A 56 -3.11 -17.78 10.94
CA GLU A 56 -3.60 -18.91 11.75
C GLU A 56 -2.52 -19.44 12.72
N CYS A 57 -1.26 -19.09 12.47
CA CYS A 57 -0.13 -19.58 13.25
C CYS A 57 0.01 -18.88 14.61
N GLN A 58 0.01 -19.69 15.67
CA GLN A 58 0.21 -19.28 17.07
C GLN A 58 1.60 -19.65 17.63
N ALA A 59 2.37 -20.49 16.93
CA ALA A 59 3.68 -20.97 17.38
C ALA A 59 4.78 -19.88 17.48
N GLY A 60 4.51 -18.67 16.98
CA GLY A 60 5.38 -17.52 17.19
C GLY A 60 6.79 -17.71 16.62
N ARG A 61 7.80 -17.73 17.49
CA ARG A 61 9.21 -17.87 17.12
C ARG A 61 9.63 -19.32 16.88
N ASP A 62 8.91 -20.28 17.45
CA ASP A 62 9.22 -21.71 17.37
C ASP A 62 8.56 -22.40 16.16
N CYS A 63 7.87 -21.61 15.33
CA CYS A 63 7.22 -22.11 14.13
C CYS A 63 8.26 -22.63 13.11
N GLN A 64 8.16 -23.91 12.77
CA GLN A 64 9.00 -24.57 11.77
C GLN A 64 8.58 -24.27 10.32
N PHE A 65 7.46 -23.58 10.11
CA PHE A 65 7.02 -23.22 8.76
C PHE A 65 8.05 -22.29 8.11
N PRO A 66 8.54 -22.60 6.89
CA PRO A 66 9.59 -21.82 6.24
C PRO A 66 9.26 -20.34 6.19
N HIS A 67 10.22 -19.51 6.59
CA HIS A 67 10.11 -18.06 6.63
C HIS A 67 9.03 -17.48 7.56
N CYS A 68 8.27 -18.28 8.32
CA CYS A 68 7.23 -17.77 9.23
C CYS A 68 7.83 -16.92 10.35
N ALA A 69 8.71 -17.50 11.17
CA ALA A 69 9.32 -16.81 12.30
C ALA A 69 10.07 -15.54 11.87
N SER A 70 10.88 -15.64 10.80
CA SER A 70 11.64 -14.51 10.27
C SER A 70 10.74 -13.42 9.67
N SER A 71 9.72 -13.79 8.89
CA SER A 71 8.80 -12.81 8.28
C SER A 71 7.96 -12.11 9.34
N ARG A 72 7.53 -12.84 10.39
CA ARG A 72 6.83 -12.27 11.54
C ARG A 72 7.68 -11.22 12.25
N GLN A 73 8.97 -11.51 12.48
CA GLN A 73 9.89 -10.55 13.09
C GLN A 73 10.10 -9.30 12.23
N ILE A 74 10.27 -9.46 10.91
CA ILE A 74 10.45 -8.35 9.97
C ILE A 74 9.22 -7.44 9.94
N ILE A 75 8.02 -8.03 9.88
CA ILE A 75 6.74 -7.28 9.88
C ILE A 75 6.53 -6.57 11.22
N TYR A 76 6.79 -7.26 12.34
CA TYR A 76 6.68 -6.66 13.67
C TYR A 76 7.61 -5.45 13.81
N HIS A 77 8.87 -5.57 13.39
CA HIS A 77 9.80 -4.45 13.37
C HIS A 77 9.27 -3.30 12.51
N TRP A 78 8.85 -3.57 11.26
CA TRP A 78 8.32 -2.53 10.36
C TRP A 78 7.13 -1.78 10.96
N LYS A 79 6.18 -2.48 11.58
CA LYS A 79 4.98 -1.89 12.18
C LYS A 79 5.28 -1.01 13.40
N ASN A 80 6.23 -1.44 14.24
CA ASN A 80 6.49 -0.78 15.52
C ASN A 80 7.72 0.15 15.49
N CYS A 81 8.47 0.19 14.38
CA CYS A 81 9.66 1.03 14.27
C CYS A 81 9.27 2.48 13.97
N ASN A 82 9.56 3.39 14.92
CA ASN A 82 9.41 4.84 14.76
C ASN A 82 10.74 5.58 14.54
N GLN A 83 11.86 4.84 14.46
CA GLN A 83 13.17 5.44 14.32
C GLN A 83 13.36 6.06 12.92
N GLN A 84 13.66 7.35 12.89
CA GLN A 84 13.87 8.12 11.65
C GLN A 84 15.10 7.68 10.86
N GLU A 85 16.09 7.08 11.52
CA GLU A 85 17.33 6.59 10.91
C GLU A 85 17.43 5.05 10.95
N CYS A 86 16.30 4.35 10.87
CA CYS A 86 16.32 2.89 10.83
C CYS A 86 16.89 2.37 9.50
N PRO A 87 18.01 1.62 9.48
CA PRO A 87 18.66 1.18 8.24
C PRO A 87 17.80 0.22 7.40
N VAL A 88 16.83 -0.46 8.00
CA VAL A 88 15.90 -1.36 7.31
C VAL A 88 14.66 -0.61 6.82
N CYS A 89 14.07 0.23 7.68
CA CYS A 89 12.80 0.89 7.39
C CYS A 89 12.96 2.17 6.55
N LEU A 90 14.05 2.93 6.73
CA LEU A 90 14.27 4.23 6.07
C LEU A 90 14.08 4.21 4.55
N PRO A 91 14.69 3.30 3.77
CA PRO A 91 14.53 3.32 2.30
C PRO A 91 13.11 3.01 1.85
N LEU A 92 12.28 2.37 2.69
CA LEU A 92 10.89 2.07 2.38
C LEU A 92 9.95 3.18 2.88
N LYS A 93 10.23 3.78 4.04
CA LYS A 93 9.52 4.97 4.53
C LYS A 93 9.82 6.23 3.73
N LYS A 94 10.98 6.33 3.08
CA LYS A 94 11.26 7.39 2.09
C LYS A 94 10.49 7.21 0.78
N LYS A 95 10.10 5.97 0.44
CA LYS A 95 9.24 5.69 -0.72
C LYS A 95 7.76 6.02 -0.48
N THR A 96 7.30 6.04 0.78
CA THR A 96 6.05 6.73 1.13
C THR A 96 6.31 8.23 1.07
N THR A 97 5.76 8.88 0.05
CA THR A 97 6.03 10.30 -0.19
C THR A 97 5.38 11.14 0.90
N THR A 98 5.83 12.38 1.09
CA THR A 98 5.17 13.33 2.00
C THR A 98 3.67 13.47 1.69
N LEU A 99 3.27 13.29 0.42
CA LEU A 99 1.87 13.22 0.01
C LEU A 99 1.13 12.01 0.59
N ASP A 100 1.75 10.84 0.66
CA ASP A 100 1.13 9.65 1.27
C ASP A 100 0.91 9.87 2.78
N GLN A 101 1.85 10.52 3.46
CA GLN A 101 1.73 10.91 4.87
C GLN A 101 0.63 11.96 5.10
N LEU A 102 0.55 12.97 4.23
CA LEU A 102 -0.52 13.97 4.28
C LEU A 102 -1.89 13.34 4.04
N LYS A 103 -1.97 12.42 3.08
CA LYS A 103 -3.19 11.68 2.76
C LYS A 103 -3.68 10.87 3.96
N GLU A 104 -2.81 10.14 4.65
CA GLU A 104 -3.14 9.41 5.88
C GLU A 104 -3.57 10.37 7.00
N LYS A 105 -2.81 11.44 7.24
CA LYS A 105 -3.13 12.46 8.25
C LYS A 105 -4.52 13.07 8.05
N PHE A 106 -4.86 13.37 6.80
CA PHE A 106 -6.14 13.97 6.43
C PHE A 106 -7.25 12.94 6.19
N GLN A 107 -6.98 11.64 6.41
CA GLN A 107 -7.94 10.53 6.20
C GLN A 107 -8.57 10.54 4.81
N ILE A 108 -7.78 10.86 3.80
CA ILE A 108 -8.25 11.07 2.44
C ILE A 108 -8.41 9.73 1.73
N ASN A 109 -9.65 9.39 1.41
CA ASN A 109 -10.01 8.19 0.65
C ASN A 109 -11.03 8.53 -0.45
N PRO A 110 -11.07 7.77 -1.56
CA PRO A 110 -12.11 7.89 -2.58
C PRO A 110 -13.50 7.76 -1.95
N ILE A 111 -14.45 8.57 -2.40
CA ILE A 111 -15.83 8.52 -1.90
C ILE A 111 -16.47 7.23 -2.43
N PRO A 112 -17.19 6.46 -1.59
CA PRO A 112 -17.99 5.33 -2.06
C PRO A 112 -19.00 5.77 -3.12
N PRO A 113 -19.21 5.00 -4.20
CA PRO A 113 -20.17 5.39 -5.22
C PRO A 113 -21.59 5.45 -4.65
N ASN A 114 -22.38 6.41 -5.12
CA ASN A 114 -23.80 6.52 -4.73
C ASN A 114 -24.61 5.37 -5.34
N HIS A 115 -24.26 4.95 -6.55
CA HIS A 115 -24.89 3.85 -7.26
C HIS A 115 -23.83 2.90 -7.78
N VAL A 116 -23.91 1.63 -7.40
CA VAL A 116 -22.98 0.60 -7.87
C VAL A 116 -23.32 0.23 -9.31
N ARG A 117 -22.39 0.50 -10.24
CA ARG A 117 -22.48 0.05 -11.64
C ARG A 117 -21.60 -1.17 -11.87
N ALA A 118 -21.93 -1.99 -12.86
CA ALA A 118 -21.16 -3.19 -13.19
C ALA A 118 -19.66 -2.86 -13.43
N TRP A 119 -19.37 -1.80 -14.18
CA TRP A 119 -17.99 -1.39 -14.47
C TRP A 119 -17.26 -0.80 -13.25
N HIS A 120 -17.96 -0.31 -12.22
CA HIS A 120 -17.31 0.23 -11.02
C HIS A 120 -16.49 -0.82 -10.29
N ALA A 121 -16.94 -2.08 -10.32
CA ALA A 121 -16.22 -3.17 -9.69
C ALA A 121 -14.96 -3.61 -10.49
N GLU A 122 -14.82 -3.17 -11.74
CA GLU A 122 -13.59 -3.33 -12.53
C GLU A 122 -12.52 -2.28 -12.20
N VAL A 123 -12.88 -1.21 -11.49
CA VAL A 123 -11.98 -0.12 -11.09
C VAL A 123 -11.63 -0.25 -9.62
N SER A 124 -10.44 -0.79 -9.34
CA SER A 124 -9.98 -1.01 -7.97
C SER A 124 -9.75 0.29 -7.18
N LEU A 125 -9.90 0.22 -5.85
CA LEU A 125 -9.64 1.34 -4.95
C LEU A 125 -8.23 1.92 -5.11
N ASP A 126 -7.24 1.06 -5.38
CA ASP A 126 -5.87 1.46 -5.71
C ASP A 126 -5.78 2.39 -6.93
N LEU A 127 -6.58 2.15 -7.98
CA LEU A 127 -6.58 2.96 -9.19
C LEU A 127 -7.16 4.35 -8.89
N ARG A 128 -8.30 4.39 -8.20
CA ARG A 128 -8.93 5.63 -7.71
C ARG A 128 -7.97 6.44 -6.85
N ASN A 129 -7.29 5.77 -5.92
CA ASN A 129 -6.27 6.37 -5.06
C ASN A 129 -5.08 6.95 -5.82
N ARG A 130 -4.60 6.27 -6.86
CA ARG A 130 -3.52 6.78 -7.72
C ARG A 130 -3.96 8.00 -8.51
N LEU A 131 -5.21 8.05 -8.98
CA LEU A 131 -5.74 9.21 -9.69
C LEU A 131 -5.78 10.44 -8.77
N ILE A 132 -6.31 10.30 -7.56
CA ILE A 132 -6.29 11.38 -6.54
C ILE A 132 -4.86 11.87 -6.30
N LYS A 133 -3.90 10.94 -6.11
CA LYS A 133 -2.49 11.28 -5.91
C LYS A 133 -1.93 12.07 -7.09
N LYS A 134 -2.18 11.63 -8.33
CA LYS A 134 -1.76 12.34 -9.55
C LYS A 134 -2.37 13.75 -9.69
N ILE A 135 -3.63 13.93 -9.30
CA ILE A 135 -4.27 15.25 -9.30
C ILE A 135 -3.55 16.19 -8.33
N VAL A 136 -3.28 15.72 -7.11
CA VAL A 136 -2.56 16.51 -6.10
C VAL A 136 -1.12 16.79 -6.53
N GLU A 137 -0.40 15.81 -7.08
CA GLU A 137 0.97 15.98 -7.59
C GLU A 137 1.06 17.00 -8.72
N THR A 138 0.05 17.07 -9.59
CA THR A 138 0.00 18.08 -10.67
C THR A 138 -0.11 19.51 -10.13
N ILE A 139 -0.85 19.71 -9.03
CA ILE A 139 -1.10 21.04 -8.46
C ILE A 139 -0.04 21.41 -7.41
N TYR A 140 0.49 20.42 -6.70
CA TYR A 140 1.42 20.59 -5.59
C TYR A 140 2.52 19.51 -5.62
N PRO A 141 3.47 19.60 -6.57
CA PRO A 141 4.43 18.54 -6.87
C PRO A 141 5.47 18.32 -5.77
N VAL A 142 5.79 19.36 -4.99
CA VAL A 142 6.82 19.30 -3.94
C VAL A 142 6.23 19.78 -2.61
N PRO A 143 5.75 18.86 -1.77
CA PRO A 143 5.32 19.20 -0.42
C PRO A 143 6.49 19.64 0.44
N ASN A 144 6.26 20.67 1.25
CA ASN A 144 7.22 21.11 2.25
C ASN A 144 6.83 20.58 3.64
N PRO A 145 7.71 20.68 4.66
CA PRO A 145 7.39 20.20 6.01
C PRO A 145 6.17 20.89 6.65
N ASN A 146 5.91 22.16 6.28
CA ASN A 146 4.78 22.93 6.79
C ASN A 146 3.43 22.51 6.19
N SER A 147 3.43 21.77 5.07
CA SER A 147 2.22 21.22 4.44
C SER A 147 1.40 20.38 5.41
N MET A 148 2.03 19.80 6.43
CA MET A 148 1.35 19.03 7.48
C MET A 148 0.30 19.85 8.23
N HIS A 149 0.49 21.15 8.39
CA HIS A 149 -0.39 22.03 9.17
C HIS A 149 -1.20 22.98 8.28
N ASP A 150 -1.02 22.92 6.96
CA ASP A 150 -1.65 23.82 6.02
C ASP A 150 -3.06 23.34 5.65
N SER A 151 -4.07 24.11 6.06
CA SER A 151 -5.48 23.83 5.75
C SER A 151 -5.76 23.83 4.24
N ARG A 152 -5.00 24.59 3.44
CA ARG A 152 -5.15 24.64 1.99
C ARG A 152 -4.73 23.32 1.35
N VAL A 153 -3.71 22.67 1.90
CA VAL A 153 -3.27 21.34 1.43
C VAL A 153 -4.36 20.31 1.71
N LYS A 154 -5.01 20.37 2.88
CA LYS A 154 -6.20 19.53 3.17
C LYS A 154 -7.32 19.79 2.16
N SER A 155 -7.65 21.05 1.89
CA SER A 155 -8.66 21.43 0.89
C SER A 155 -8.32 20.94 -0.51
N LEU A 156 -7.04 20.96 -0.91
CA LEU A 156 -6.57 20.42 -2.18
C LEU A 156 -6.81 18.91 -2.29
N PHE A 157 -6.50 18.14 -1.24
CA PHE A 157 -6.80 16.72 -1.23
C PHE A 157 -8.31 16.44 -1.32
N GLN A 158 -9.14 17.19 -0.59
CA GLN A 158 -10.60 17.08 -0.66
C GLN A 158 -11.13 17.43 -2.05
N PHE A 159 -10.56 18.45 -2.70
CA PHE A 159 -10.88 18.79 -4.08
C PHE A 159 -10.52 17.65 -5.03
N ALA A 160 -9.32 17.08 -4.92
CA ALA A 160 -8.89 15.96 -5.76
C ALA A 160 -9.81 14.74 -5.62
N VAL A 161 -10.27 14.42 -4.41
CA VAL A 161 -11.27 13.38 -4.15
C VAL A 161 -12.60 13.68 -4.85
N LYS A 162 -13.09 14.93 -4.76
CA LYS A 162 -14.35 15.33 -5.41
C LYS A 162 -14.26 15.25 -6.92
N VAL A 163 -13.16 15.71 -7.51
CA VAL A 163 -12.92 15.63 -8.96
C VAL A 163 -12.89 14.18 -9.41
N GLU A 164 -12.12 13.33 -8.72
CA GLU A 164 -12.06 11.90 -9.02
C GLU A 164 -13.45 11.26 -8.93
N ASN A 165 -14.21 11.54 -7.88
CA ASN A 165 -15.54 10.99 -7.72
C ASN A 165 -16.52 11.45 -8.81
N MET A 166 -16.45 12.72 -9.22
CA MET A 166 -17.28 13.24 -10.32
C MET A 166 -16.96 12.53 -11.63
N MET A 167 -15.68 12.31 -11.93
CA MET A 167 -15.26 11.54 -13.11
C MET A 167 -15.74 10.08 -13.02
N PHE A 168 -15.66 9.48 -11.83
CA PHE A 168 -16.07 8.10 -11.58
C PHE A 168 -17.59 7.87 -11.69
N GLU A 169 -18.42 8.83 -11.25
CA GLU A 169 -19.88 8.73 -11.35
C GLU A 169 -20.40 9.02 -12.76
N ASN A 170 -19.75 9.96 -13.46
CA ASN A 170 -20.20 10.41 -14.79
C ASN A 170 -19.71 9.51 -15.94
N ALA A 171 -18.72 8.65 -15.70
CA ALA A 171 -18.25 7.72 -16.71
C ALA A 171 -19.31 6.64 -17.03
N SER A 172 -19.47 6.35 -18.33
CA SER A 172 -20.39 5.33 -18.84
C SER A 172 -19.74 3.94 -18.92
N SER A 173 -18.41 3.88 -18.90
CA SER A 173 -17.60 2.66 -18.98
C SER A 173 -16.23 2.89 -18.33
N ARG A 174 -15.44 1.81 -18.20
CA ARG A 174 -14.10 1.82 -17.60
C ARG A 174 -13.07 2.64 -18.36
#